data_AF-A0A183U660-F1
#
_entry.id   AF-A0A183U660-F1
#
_cell.length_a   1.000
_cell.length_b   1.000
_cell.length_c   1.000
_cell.angle_alpha   90.00
_cell.angle_beta   90.00
_cell.angle_gamma   90.00
#
_symmetry.space_group_name_H-M   'P 1'
#
loop_
_entity.id
_entity.type
_entity.pdbx_description
1 polymer ?
#
loop_
_entity_poly.entity_id
_entity_poly.type
_entity_poly.pdbx_seq_one_letter_code
_entity_poly.pdbx_strand_id
1 'polypeptide(L)'
;MFVLEQEEYAREGIQWTFIDFGLDLQACIELIEKPMGIISILDEECIVPKATDLTLAQKLNDQHLGKHPNFEKPKPPKGKQGEAHFAMRHYAGTVRYNVTNWLEKNKDPLNDTVVTVMKATQGNDLLNELWQDYVTQEEASAAAKEGGGGGKKKGKSGSFMTVSMLYRESLNNLMNMLHLTHPHFIRCIIPNEKKTSGLIEAGLVLNQLTCNGVLEGIRICRKGFPNR
;
A
#
# COMPACT_ATOMS: atom_id res chain seq x y z
N MET A 1 10.69 -1.45 -15.24
CA MET A 1 11.70 -0.75 -16.06
C MET A 1 12.29 -1.68 -17.11
N PHE A 2 13.01 -2.73 -16.70
CA PHE A 2 13.79 -3.57 -17.64
C PHE A 2 12.98 -4.48 -18.55
N VAL A 3 11.75 -4.89 -18.19
CA VAL A 3 10.88 -5.68 -19.07
C VAL A 3 10.44 -4.84 -20.27
N LEU A 4 9.86 -3.66 -20.02
CA LEU A 4 9.45 -2.71 -21.06
C LEU A 4 10.62 -2.28 -21.96
N GLU A 5 11.82 -2.10 -21.40
CA GLU A 5 13.00 -1.73 -22.18
C GLU A 5 13.42 -2.84 -23.15
N GLN A 6 13.37 -4.10 -22.70
CA GLN A 6 13.66 -5.28 -23.55
C GLN A 6 12.56 -5.55 -24.56
N GLU A 7 11.29 -5.29 -24.20
CA GLU A 7 10.15 -5.32 -25.14
C GLU A 7 10.29 -4.26 -26.23
N GLU A 8 10.83 -3.07 -25.90
CA GLU A 8 11.14 -2.05 -26.90
C GLU A 8 12.24 -2.52 -27.86
N TYR A 9 13.32 -3.13 -27.35
CA TYR A 9 14.36 -3.71 -28.20
C TYR A 9 13.81 -4.79 -29.14
N ALA A 10 12.88 -5.63 -28.66
CA ALA A 10 12.19 -6.61 -29.48
C ALA A 10 11.29 -5.95 -30.54
N ARG A 11 10.56 -4.88 -30.17
CA ARG A 11 9.70 -4.12 -31.09
C ARG A 11 10.48 -3.45 -32.21
N GLU A 12 11.64 -2.87 -31.88
CA GLU A 12 12.56 -2.22 -32.82
C GLU A 12 13.40 -3.23 -33.63
N GLY A 13 13.22 -4.54 -33.41
CA GLY A 13 13.96 -5.59 -34.12
C GLY A 13 15.45 -5.65 -33.78
N ILE A 14 15.85 -5.08 -32.65
CA ILE A 14 17.24 -5.06 -32.19
C ILE A 14 17.59 -6.46 -31.67
N GLN A 15 18.70 -7.02 -32.16
CA GLN A 15 19.18 -8.33 -31.72
C GLN A 15 19.58 -8.26 -30.23
N TRP A 16 18.70 -8.75 -29.36
CA TRP A 16 18.87 -8.72 -27.92
C TRP A 16 18.59 -10.09 -27.31
N THR A 17 19.49 -10.58 -26.45
CA THR A 17 19.22 -11.77 -25.65
C THR A 17 18.46 -11.36 -24.40
N PHE A 18 17.23 -11.84 -24.24
CA PHE A 18 16.43 -11.55 -23.05
C PHE A 18 17.18 -12.00 -21.79
N ILE A 19 17.37 -11.08 -20.84
CA ILE A 19 17.97 -11.36 -19.55
C ILE A 19 16.88 -11.18 -18.50
N ASP A 20 16.47 -12.28 -17.89
CA ASP A 20 15.66 -12.25 -16.69
C ASP A 20 16.56 -11.87 -15.50
N PHE A 21 16.25 -10.73 -14.89
CA PHE A 21 17.03 -10.22 -13.77
C PHE A 21 16.55 -10.74 -12.41
N GLY A 22 15.49 -11.57 -12.37
CA GLY A 22 15.01 -12.24 -11.16
C GLY A 22 14.57 -11.29 -10.05
N LEU A 23 14.46 -10.00 -10.35
CA LEU A 23 13.93 -8.97 -9.45
C LEU A 23 12.41 -8.98 -9.56
N ASP A 24 11.81 -10.14 -9.30
CA ASP A 24 10.37 -10.24 -9.34
C ASP A 24 9.77 -9.67 -8.06
N LEU A 25 9.40 -8.39 -8.11
CA LEU A 25 8.65 -7.73 -7.05
C LEU A 25 7.19 -8.22 -7.02
N GLN A 26 6.72 -8.91 -8.08
CA GLN A 26 5.33 -9.30 -8.24
C GLN A 26 4.89 -10.19 -7.09
N ALA A 27 5.67 -11.20 -6.70
CA ALA A 27 5.33 -12.07 -5.56
C ALA A 27 5.06 -11.28 -4.26
N CYS A 28 5.86 -10.24 -3.97
CA CYS A 28 5.63 -9.41 -2.79
C CYS A 28 4.40 -8.52 -2.92
N ILE A 29 4.13 -7.96 -4.11
CA ILE A 29 2.93 -7.15 -4.38
C ILE A 29 1.68 -8.02 -4.24
N GLU A 30 1.72 -9.22 -4.82
CA GLU A 30 0.64 -10.19 -4.77
C GLU A 30 0.29 -10.61 -3.35
N LEU A 31 1.30 -10.83 -2.50
CA LEU A 31 1.08 -11.10 -1.07
C LEU A 31 0.26 -10.00 -0.39
N ILE A 32 0.47 -8.74 -0.78
CA ILE A 32 -0.20 -7.58 -0.16
C ILE A 32 -1.62 -7.40 -0.73
N GLU A 33 -1.75 -7.45 -2.06
CA GLU A 33 -2.93 -6.96 -2.76
C GLU A 33 -3.93 -8.03 -3.20
N LYS A 34 -3.47 -9.27 -3.51
CA LYS A 34 -4.36 -10.32 -4.02
C LYS A 34 -5.46 -10.67 -3.01
N PRO A 35 -6.57 -11.28 -3.48
CA PRO A 35 -7.54 -11.89 -2.58
C PRO A 35 -6.84 -12.84 -1.59
N MET A 36 -7.25 -12.80 -0.32
CA MET A 36 -6.58 -13.51 0.78
C MET A 36 -5.12 -13.08 1.04
N GLY A 37 -4.70 -11.93 0.50
CA GLY A 37 -3.45 -11.25 0.87
C GLY A 37 -3.61 -10.39 2.11
N ILE A 38 -2.55 -9.67 2.48
CA ILE A 38 -2.48 -8.91 3.74
C ILE A 38 -3.65 -7.93 3.88
N ILE A 39 -3.90 -7.11 2.86
CA ILE A 39 -4.94 -6.06 2.94
C ILE A 39 -6.34 -6.68 2.87
N SER A 40 -6.54 -7.75 2.10
CA SER A 40 -7.84 -8.47 2.04
C SER A 40 -8.21 -9.03 3.41
N ILE A 41 -7.27 -9.66 4.11
CA ILE A 41 -7.51 -10.23 5.45
C ILE A 41 -7.75 -9.12 6.47
N LEU A 42 -7.04 -7.99 6.37
CA LEU A 42 -7.27 -6.82 7.20
C LEU A 42 -8.70 -6.27 7.02
N ASP A 43 -9.15 -6.13 5.77
CA ASP A 43 -10.49 -5.64 5.46
C ASP A 43 -11.59 -6.57 6.01
N GLU A 44 -11.41 -7.88 5.87
CA GLU A 44 -12.32 -8.90 6.41
C GLU A 44 -12.33 -8.90 7.94
N GLU A 45 -11.18 -8.83 8.61
CA GLU A 45 -11.13 -8.79 10.08
C GLU A 45 -11.76 -7.51 10.66
N CYS A 46 -11.81 -6.41 9.90
CA CYS A 46 -12.47 -5.19 10.36
C CYS A 46 -13.99 -5.38 10.58
N ILE A 47 -14.64 -6.27 9.82
CA ILE A 47 -16.08 -6.51 9.93
C ILE A 47 -16.44 -7.68 10.87
N VAL A 48 -15.46 -8.49 11.28
CA VAL A 48 -15.71 -9.64 12.17
C VAL A 48 -15.98 -9.17 13.60
N PRO A 49 -17.13 -9.54 14.21
CA PRO A 49 -17.40 -9.21 15.61
C PRO A 49 -16.35 -9.83 16.53
N LYS A 50 -15.82 -9.04 17.49
CA LYS A 50 -14.78 -9.44 18.45
C LYS A 50 -13.41 -9.76 17.83
N ALA A 51 -13.17 -9.46 16.56
CA ALA A 51 -11.83 -9.47 16.01
C ALA A 51 -10.93 -8.47 16.75
N THR A 52 -9.66 -8.85 16.91
CA THR A 52 -8.62 -8.03 17.54
C THR A 52 -7.39 -8.01 16.63
N ASP A 53 -6.47 -7.09 16.87
CA ASP A 53 -5.21 -7.07 16.11
C ASP A 53 -4.46 -8.40 16.24
N LEU A 54 -4.59 -9.10 17.38
CA LEU A 54 -3.98 -10.42 17.58
C LEU A 54 -4.64 -11.51 16.73
N THR A 55 -5.96 -11.50 16.55
CA THR A 55 -6.63 -12.47 15.66
C THR A 55 -6.25 -12.23 14.21
N LEU A 56 -6.09 -10.96 13.81
CA LEU A 56 -5.54 -10.60 12.51
C LEU A 56 -4.12 -11.15 12.33
N ALA A 57 -3.21 -10.92 13.29
CA ALA A 57 -1.85 -11.45 13.22
C ALA A 57 -1.82 -12.98 13.11
N GLN A 58 -2.66 -13.69 13.86
CA GLN A 58 -2.77 -15.14 13.80
C GLN A 58 -3.22 -15.60 12.42
N LYS A 59 -4.29 -15.01 11.87
CA LYS A 59 -4.77 -15.33 10.52
C LYS A 59 -3.71 -15.09 9.44
N LEU A 60 -2.98 -13.98 9.50
CA LEU A 60 -1.89 -13.70 8.56
C LEU A 60 -0.77 -14.75 8.64
N ASN A 61 -0.39 -15.14 9.85
CA ASN A 61 0.61 -16.20 10.04
C ASN A 61 0.10 -17.55 9.53
N ASP A 62 -1.13 -17.95 9.87
CA ASP A 62 -1.70 -19.24 9.43
C ASP A 62 -1.86 -19.31 7.91
N GLN A 63 -2.19 -18.18 7.28
CA GLN A 63 -2.39 -18.10 5.85
C GLN A 63 -1.07 -18.10 5.07
N HIS A 64 -0.02 -17.41 5.53
CA HIS A 64 1.16 -17.14 4.70
C HIS A 64 2.47 -17.73 5.22
N LEU A 65 2.60 -18.00 6.53
CA LEU A 65 3.85 -18.48 7.11
C LEU A 65 4.21 -19.86 6.57
N GLY A 66 5.42 -19.98 6.00
CA GLY A 66 5.90 -21.22 5.39
C GLY A 66 5.26 -21.54 4.03
N LYS A 67 4.28 -20.75 3.56
CA LYS A 67 3.63 -20.91 2.25
C LYS A 67 4.06 -19.86 1.24
N HIS A 68 4.35 -18.63 1.68
CA HIS A 68 4.74 -17.53 0.81
C HIS A 68 6.22 -17.13 1.03
N PRO A 69 7.06 -17.04 -0.01
CA PRO A 69 8.50 -16.79 0.13
C PRO A 69 8.83 -15.41 0.73
N ASN A 70 7.96 -14.41 0.51
CA ASN A 70 8.14 -13.07 1.07
C ASN A 70 7.56 -12.88 2.48
N PHE A 71 6.94 -13.90 3.09
CA PHE A 71 6.36 -13.81 4.43
C PHE A 71 7.20 -14.60 5.44
N GLU A 72 7.67 -13.93 6.49
CA GLU A 72 8.62 -14.49 7.45
C GLU A 72 8.15 -14.28 8.90
N LYS A 73 8.59 -15.17 9.79
CA LYS A 73 8.47 -14.95 11.23
C LYS A 73 9.38 -13.79 11.63
N PRO A 74 8.94 -12.83 12.47
CA PRO A 74 9.76 -11.71 12.83
C PRO A 74 10.92 -12.21 13.70
N LYS A 75 12.15 -11.79 13.35
CA LYS A 75 13.31 -12.06 14.19
C LYS A 75 13.13 -11.41 15.57
N PRO A 76 13.71 -12.00 16.65
CA PRO A 76 13.69 -11.39 17.97
C PRO A 76 14.18 -9.94 17.90
N PRO A 77 13.52 -9.01 18.61
CA PRO A 77 13.88 -7.60 18.56
C PRO A 77 15.35 -7.42 18.97
N LYS A 78 16.12 -6.74 18.11
CA LYS A 78 17.51 -6.36 18.41
C LYS A 78 17.60 -4.86 18.70
N GLY A 79 18.30 -4.50 19.76
CA GLY A 79 18.51 -3.09 20.13
C GLY A 79 17.20 -2.40 20.49
N LYS A 80 16.90 -1.28 19.83
CA LYS A 80 15.68 -0.46 20.06
C LYS A 80 14.47 -0.91 19.24
N GLN A 81 14.52 -2.09 18.62
CA GLN A 81 13.40 -2.59 17.81
C GLN A 81 12.23 -2.98 18.71
N GLY A 82 11.02 -2.51 18.35
CA GLY A 82 9.80 -2.89 19.04
C GLY A 82 9.35 -4.32 18.73
N GLU A 83 8.24 -4.71 19.36
CA GLU A 83 7.56 -5.97 19.07
C GLU A 83 7.03 -5.99 17.64
N ALA A 84 7.01 -7.18 17.03
CA ALA A 84 6.52 -7.40 15.69
C ALA A 84 5.79 -8.75 15.64
N HIS A 85 4.73 -8.80 14.83
CA HIS A 85 3.84 -9.95 14.70
C HIS A 85 4.15 -10.78 13.45
N PHE A 86 4.66 -10.14 12.39
CA PHE A 86 5.19 -10.79 11.20
C PHE A 86 6.30 -9.95 10.55
N ALA A 87 7.00 -10.51 9.58
CA ALA A 87 7.95 -9.78 8.76
C ALA A 87 7.70 -10.06 7.27
N MET A 88 7.98 -9.07 6.43
CA MET A 88 7.90 -9.23 4.98
C MET A 88 9.22 -8.86 4.31
N ARG A 89 9.58 -9.64 3.31
CA ARG A 89 10.76 -9.39 2.48
C ARG A 89 10.38 -8.47 1.32
N HIS A 90 10.66 -7.18 1.48
CA HIS A 90 10.55 -6.19 0.41
C HIS A 90 11.84 -6.13 -0.39
N TYR A 91 11.78 -5.41 -1.52
CA TYR A 91 12.94 -5.16 -2.37
C TYR A 91 14.13 -4.54 -1.62
N ALA A 92 13.86 -3.56 -0.76
CA ALA A 92 14.88 -2.87 0.02
C ALA A 92 15.36 -3.66 1.26
N GLY A 93 14.76 -4.82 1.56
CA GLY A 93 15.08 -5.65 2.72
C GLY A 93 13.86 -6.13 3.50
N THR A 94 14.12 -6.88 4.57
CA THR A 94 13.07 -7.42 5.44
C THR A 94 12.56 -6.38 6.43
N VAL A 95 11.26 -6.12 6.41
CA VAL A 95 10.56 -5.18 7.31
C VAL A 95 9.78 -5.96 8.36
N ARG A 96 9.85 -5.52 9.62
CA ARG A 96 9.12 -6.12 10.75
C ARG A 96 7.85 -5.30 10.99
N TYR A 97 6.69 -5.95 10.97
CA TYR A 97 5.40 -5.29 11.11
C TYR A 97 4.77 -5.55 12.48
N ASN A 98 4.25 -4.49 13.07
CA ASN A 98 3.42 -4.55 14.26
C ASN A 98 1.97 -4.21 13.88
N VAL A 99 1.03 -5.11 14.19
CA VAL A 99 -0.39 -4.97 13.83
C VAL A 99 -1.22 -4.21 14.85
N THR A 100 -0.64 -3.76 15.97
CA THR A 100 -1.37 -3.00 17.00
C THR A 100 -2.06 -1.78 16.39
N ASN A 101 -3.35 -1.66 16.69
CA ASN A 101 -4.30 -0.66 16.19
C ASN A 101 -4.51 -0.68 14.67
N TRP A 102 -4.21 -1.78 13.97
CA TRP A 102 -4.48 -1.87 12.54
C TRP A 102 -5.97 -1.89 12.24
N LEU A 103 -6.76 -2.62 13.04
CA LEU A 103 -8.20 -2.64 12.85
C LEU A 103 -8.78 -1.24 13.06
N GLU A 104 -8.41 -0.54 14.13
CA GLU A 104 -8.87 0.82 14.38
C GLU A 104 -8.47 1.79 13.25
N LYS A 105 -7.20 1.77 12.83
CA LYS A 105 -6.70 2.63 11.73
C LYS A 105 -7.41 2.36 10.40
N ASN A 106 -7.80 1.12 10.13
CA ASN A 106 -8.47 0.77 8.87
C ASN A 106 -9.97 1.07 8.90
N LYS A 107 -10.57 1.12 10.10
CA LYS A 107 -11.96 1.51 10.33
C LYS A 107 -12.14 3.02 10.37
N ASP A 108 -11.11 3.74 10.78
CA ASP A 108 -11.09 5.21 10.97
C ASP A 108 -12.31 5.73 11.74
N PRO A 109 -12.58 5.23 12.96
CA PRO A 109 -13.79 5.59 13.68
C PRO A 109 -13.74 7.04 14.16
N LEU A 110 -14.70 7.85 13.72
CA LEU A 110 -14.95 9.19 14.27
C LEU A 110 -16.13 9.17 15.25
N ASN A 111 -16.15 10.15 16.17
CA ASN A 111 -17.28 10.33 17.07
C ASN A 111 -18.46 10.94 16.29
N ASP A 112 -19.46 10.11 16.02
CA ASP A 112 -20.62 10.46 15.20
C ASP A 112 -21.36 11.70 15.72
N THR A 113 -21.51 11.84 17.05
CA THR A 113 -22.19 12.98 17.67
C THR A 113 -21.45 14.28 17.43
N VAL A 114 -20.12 14.26 17.46
CA VAL A 114 -19.29 15.44 17.15
C VAL A 114 -19.45 15.83 15.68
N VAL A 115 -19.46 14.84 14.77
CA VAL A 115 -19.66 15.10 13.34
C VAL A 115 -21.06 15.68 13.08
N THR A 116 -22.11 15.15 13.71
CA THR A 116 -23.47 15.72 13.60
C THR A 116 -23.53 17.19 14.02
N VAL A 117 -22.86 17.55 15.12
CA VAL A 117 -22.78 18.96 15.55
C VAL A 117 -22.02 19.81 14.53
N MET A 118 -20.93 19.30 13.95
CA MET A 118 -20.18 20.01 12.91
C MET A 118 -21.03 20.25 11.65
N LYS A 119 -21.79 19.24 11.19
CA LYS A 119 -22.71 19.33 10.03
C LYS A 119 -23.91 20.25 10.28
N ALA A 120 -24.27 20.48 11.53
CA ALA A 120 -25.37 21.36 11.93
C ALA A 120 -24.93 22.80 12.25
N THR A 121 -23.66 23.14 11.97
CA THR A 121 -23.11 24.46 12.32
C THR A 121 -23.79 25.55 11.51
N GLN A 122 -24.32 26.56 12.20
CA GLN A 122 -24.89 27.77 11.59
C GLN A 122 -23.83 28.87 11.58
N GLY A 123 -23.59 29.47 10.40
CA GLY A 123 -22.65 30.58 10.23
C GLY A 123 -21.26 30.20 9.69
N ASN A 124 -21.05 28.95 9.29
CA ASN A 124 -19.84 28.53 8.56
C ASN A 124 -20.18 27.47 7.51
N ASP A 125 -20.48 27.92 6.30
CA ASP A 125 -20.88 27.04 5.19
C ASP A 125 -19.76 26.09 4.75
N LEU A 126 -18.49 26.53 4.87
CA LEU A 126 -17.33 25.69 4.54
C LEU A 126 -17.26 24.46 5.45
N LEU A 127 -17.57 24.61 6.74
CA LEU A 127 -17.57 23.47 7.66
C LEU A 127 -18.63 22.44 7.25
N ASN A 128 -19.80 22.91 6.81
CA ASN A 128 -20.87 22.03 6.34
C ASN A 128 -20.46 21.32 5.04
N GLU A 129 -19.76 22.00 4.12
CA GLU A 129 -19.22 21.42 2.88
C GLU A 129 -18.20 20.30 3.14
N LEU A 130 -17.26 20.52 4.07
CA LEU A 130 -16.20 19.55 4.40
C LEU A 130 -16.70 18.23 4.95
N TRP A 131 -17.90 18.20 5.54
CA TRP A 131 -18.49 17.00 6.15
C TRP A 131 -19.61 16.38 5.31
N GLN A 132 -19.84 16.84 4.08
CA GLN A 132 -20.91 16.31 3.22
C GLN A 132 -20.71 14.85 2.81
N ASP A 133 -19.46 14.43 2.65
CA ASP A 133 -19.07 13.08 2.26
C ASP A 133 -19.12 12.07 3.41
N TYR A 134 -19.06 12.54 4.66
CA TYR A 134 -19.20 11.71 5.85
C TYR A 134 -20.67 11.41 6.12
N VAL A 135 -21.04 10.12 6.13
CA VAL A 135 -22.39 9.66 6.47
C VAL A 135 -22.45 9.28 7.94
N THR A 136 -23.26 9.99 8.73
CA THR A 136 -23.43 9.67 10.15
C THR A 136 -24.29 8.42 10.36
N GLN A 137 -24.23 7.83 11.55
CA GLN A 137 -25.06 6.65 11.88
C GLN A 137 -26.55 7.00 11.83
N GLU A 138 -26.92 8.22 12.24
CA GLU A 138 -28.29 8.71 12.15
C GLU A 138 -28.76 8.80 10.68
N GLU A 139 -27.95 9.40 9.80
CA GLU A 139 -28.22 9.50 8.36
C GLU A 139 -28.33 8.12 7.69
N ALA A 140 -27.41 7.21 8.00
CA ALA A 140 -27.44 5.83 7.50
C ALA A 140 -28.70 5.07 7.98
N SER A 141 -29.10 5.27 9.24
CA SER A 141 -30.29 4.62 9.81
C SER A 141 -31.60 5.17 9.25
N ALA A 142 -31.66 6.47 8.93
CA ALA A 142 -32.79 7.11 8.29
C ALA A 142 -32.94 6.62 6.84
N ALA A 143 -31.85 6.58 6.07
CA ALA A 143 -31.83 6.06 4.71
C ALA A 143 -32.24 4.57 4.64
N ALA A 144 -31.86 3.77 5.65
CA ALA A 144 -32.27 2.36 5.75
C ALA A 144 -33.77 2.18 6.05
N LYS A 145 -34.42 3.14 6.73
CA LYS A 145 -35.86 3.11 7.04
C LYS A 145 -36.72 3.55 5.87
N GLU A 146 -36.20 4.40 4.98
CA GLU A 146 -36.93 4.88 3.78
C GLU A 146 -36.88 3.89 2.59
N GLY A 147 -35.98 2.91 2.61
CA GLY A 147 -35.74 1.93 1.53
C GLY A 147 -36.73 0.75 1.42
N GLY A 148 -38.02 0.96 1.70
CA GLY A 148 -39.08 -0.04 1.55
C GLY A 148 -39.72 -0.04 0.16
N GLY A 149 -39.03 -0.48 -0.90
CA GLY A 149 -39.65 -0.62 -2.22
C GLY A 149 -38.68 -1.04 -3.32
N GLY A 150 -38.98 -2.15 -3.99
CA GLY A 150 -38.07 -2.83 -4.92
C GLY A 150 -37.66 -2.00 -6.14
N GLY A 151 -36.37 -2.07 -6.48
CA GLY A 151 -35.83 -1.50 -7.72
C GLY A 151 -34.31 -1.46 -7.76
N LYS A 152 -33.69 -2.49 -8.35
CA LYS A 152 -32.26 -2.61 -8.73
C LYS A 152 -31.22 -2.46 -7.60
N LYS A 153 -30.54 -3.59 -7.33
CA LYS A 153 -29.26 -3.71 -6.62
C LYS A 153 -28.27 -2.57 -7.00
N LYS A 154 -28.28 -1.47 -6.25
CA LYS A 154 -27.04 -0.77 -5.85
C LYS A 154 -26.67 -1.37 -4.50
N GLY A 155 -25.42 -1.84 -4.40
CA GLY A 155 -24.99 -2.90 -3.50
C GLY A 155 -25.32 -2.70 -2.02
N LYS A 156 -25.53 -3.83 -1.33
CA LYS A 156 -25.42 -4.07 0.12
C LYS A 156 -25.33 -2.81 0.99
N SER A 157 -26.36 -2.58 1.82
CA SER A 157 -26.25 -2.08 3.20
C SER A 157 -24.92 -1.37 3.47
N GLY A 158 -24.88 -0.03 3.37
CA GLY A 158 -23.74 0.83 3.74
C GLY A 158 -22.44 0.06 3.91
N SER A 159 -21.91 -0.46 2.78
CA SER A 159 -20.76 -1.36 2.79
C SER A 159 -19.70 -0.72 3.67
N PHE A 160 -19.34 -1.38 4.77
CA PHE A 160 -18.29 -0.92 5.66
C PHE A 160 -17.03 -0.72 4.82
N MET A 161 -16.80 0.53 4.42
CA MET A 161 -15.76 0.87 3.47
C MET A 161 -14.54 1.22 4.29
N THR A 162 -13.56 0.32 4.25
CA THR A 162 -12.32 0.51 4.98
C THR A 162 -11.45 1.54 4.27
N VAL A 163 -10.57 2.17 5.03
CA VAL A 163 -9.56 3.08 4.46
C VAL A 163 -8.72 2.36 3.40
N SER A 164 -8.38 1.09 3.63
CA SER A 164 -7.60 0.31 2.67
C SER A 164 -8.35 0.04 1.36
N MET A 165 -9.68 -0.07 1.34
CA MET A 165 -10.46 -0.17 0.11
C MET A 165 -10.34 1.11 -0.74
N LEU A 166 -10.48 2.28 -0.10
CA LEU A 166 -10.32 3.58 -0.76
C LEU A 166 -8.91 3.74 -1.34
N TYR A 167 -7.88 3.39 -0.56
CA TYR A 167 -6.50 3.45 -1.02
C TYR A 167 -6.20 2.47 -2.15
N ARG A 168 -6.77 1.26 -2.11
CA ARG A 168 -6.62 0.28 -3.19
C ARG A 168 -7.24 0.79 -4.49
N GLU A 169 -8.43 1.38 -4.45
CA GLU A 169 -9.07 1.97 -5.63
C GLU A 169 -8.25 3.15 -6.19
N SER A 170 -7.85 4.08 -5.32
CA SER A 170 -7.02 5.22 -5.70
C SER A 170 -5.68 4.77 -6.32
N LEU A 171 -5.02 3.76 -5.74
CA LEU A 171 -3.77 3.22 -6.25
C LEU A 171 -3.97 2.58 -7.63
N ASN A 172 -5.02 1.79 -7.83
CA ASN A 172 -5.33 1.19 -9.12
C ASN A 172 -5.55 2.25 -10.21
N ASN A 173 -6.30 3.31 -9.90
CA ASN A 173 -6.53 4.41 -10.83
C ASN A 173 -5.23 5.13 -11.21
N LEU A 174 -4.37 5.41 -10.22
CA LEU A 174 -3.05 5.99 -10.45
C LEU A 174 -2.17 5.08 -11.32
N MET A 175 -2.09 3.78 -10.99
CA MET A 175 -1.28 2.84 -11.74
C MET A 175 -1.76 2.71 -13.17
N ASN A 176 -3.07 2.62 -13.43
CA ASN A 176 -3.62 2.60 -14.79
C ASN A 176 -3.21 3.84 -15.59
N MET A 177 -3.29 5.04 -14.97
CA MET A 177 -2.86 6.27 -15.63
C MET A 177 -1.36 6.25 -15.95
N LEU A 178 -0.52 5.83 -15.02
CA LEU A 178 0.94 5.78 -15.23
C LEU A 178 1.35 4.81 -16.34
N HIS A 179 0.70 3.66 -16.45
CA HIS A 179 0.99 2.68 -17.52
C HIS A 179 0.63 3.19 -18.93
N LEU A 180 -0.21 4.21 -19.03
CA LEU A 180 -0.57 4.86 -20.31
C LEU A 180 0.40 5.98 -20.72
N THR A 181 1.45 6.23 -19.92
CA THR A 181 2.40 7.33 -20.15
C THR A 181 3.81 6.81 -20.39
N HIS A 182 4.69 7.65 -20.95
CA HIS A 182 6.11 7.36 -21.05
C HIS A 182 6.85 7.91 -19.81
N PRO A 183 7.40 7.04 -18.94
CA PRO A 183 7.96 7.50 -17.67
C PRO A 183 9.40 7.99 -17.82
N HIS A 184 9.71 9.11 -17.17
CA HIS A 184 11.07 9.58 -16.91
C HIS A 184 11.38 9.47 -15.42
N PHE A 185 12.55 8.93 -15.06
CA PHE A 185 12.88 8.62 -13.67
C PHE A 185 13.99 9.55 -13.14
N ILE A 186 13.72 10.20 -12.01
CA ILE A 186 14.72 10.91 -11.21
C ILE A 186 14.81 10.21 -9.85
N ARG A 187 16.02 9.75 -9.46
CA ARG A 187 16.27 9.09 -8.18
C ARG A 187 17.03 10.03 -7.25
N CYS A 188 16.32 10.68 -6.34
CA CYS A 188 16.93 11.55 -5.33
C CYS A 188 17.68 10.70 -4.28
N ILE A 189 18.86 11.16 -3.85
CA ILE A 189 19.71 10.49 -2.85
C ILE A 189 19.93 11.42 -1.67
N ILE A 190 19.70 10.92 -0.46
CA ILE A 190 19.98 11.65 0.77
C ILE A 190 21.49 11.57 1.05
N PRO A 191 22.22 12.70 1.13
CA PRO A 191 23.66 12.68 1.26
C PRO A 191 24.12 12.45 2.71
N ASN A 192 23.35 12.87 3.72
CA ASN A 192 23.64 12.68 5.15
C ASN A 192 22.38 12.88 6.01
N GLU A 193 22.35 12.31 7.22
CA GLU A 193 21.22 12.47 8.16
C GLU A 193 21.22 13.82 8.90
N LYS A 194 22.37 14.51 8.93
CA LYS A 194 22.55 15.80 9.63
C LYS A 194 21.96 16.99 8.89
N LYS A 195 21.46 16.79 7.66
CA LYS A 195 20.93 17.83 6.77
C LYS A 195 21.98 18.91 6.45
N THR A 196 23.26 18.57 6.47
CA THR A 196 24.36 19.50 6.20
C THR A 196 24.69 19.50 4.70
N SER A 197 24.69 20.68 4.08
CA SER A 197 25.09 20.80 2.67
C SER A 197 26.57 20.40 2.47
N GLY A 198 26.88 19.71 1.37
CA GLY A 198 28.24 19.30 0.99
C GLY A 198 28.83 18.09 1.75
N LEU A 199 28.16 17.60 2.79
CA LEU A 199 28.58 16.40 3.51
C LEU A 199 27.98 15.15 2.87
N ILE A 200 28.81 14.15 2.53
CA ILE A 200 28.35 12.85 2.03
C ILE A 200 28.76 11.74 2.99
N GLU A 201 27.77 10.98 3.44
CA GLU A 201 27.93 9.77 4.24
C GLU A 201 27.89 8.54 3.32
N ALA A 202 29.06 8.00 2.98
CA ALA A 202 29.20 6.94 1.98
C ALA A 202 28.36 5.68 2.29
N GLY A 203 28.28 5.27 3.56
CA GLY A 203 27.49 4.11 3.97
C GLY A 203 25.99 4.30 3.71
N LEU A 204 25.47 5.49 4.01
CA LEU A 204 24.06 5.86 3.77
C LEU A 204 23.74 5.90 2.27
N VAL A 205 24.63 6.51 1.48
CA VAL A 205 24.47 6.59 0.01
C VAL A 205 24.54 5.20 -0.63
N LEU A 206 25.51 4.37 -0.24
CA LEU A 206 25.67 3.02 -0.79
C LEU A 206 24.44 2.13 -0.51
N ASN A 207 23.89 2.22 0.71
CA ASN A 207 22.67 1.50 1.06
C ASN A 207 21.50 1.94 0.18
N GLN A 208 21.32 3.25 -0.02
CA GLN A 208 20.27 3.77 -0.92
C GLN A 208 20.46 3.31 -2.37
N LEU A 209 21.68 3.34 -2.91
CA LEU A 209 21.95 2.93 -4.29
C LEU A 209 21.63 1.44 -4.52
N THR A 210 21.89 0.61 -3.52
CA THR A 210 21.52 -0.81 -3.52
C THR A 210 20.01 -0.99 -3.43
N CYS A 211 19.36 -0.40 -2.42
CA CYS A 211 17.93 -0.56 -2.16
C CYS A 211 17.02 0.11 -3.20
N ASN A 212 17.51 1.10 -3.95
CA ASN A 212 16.76 1.78 -5.01
C ASN A 212 16.95 1.11 -6.38
N GLY A 213 17.78 0.06 -6.47
CA GLY A 213 18.07 -0.63 -7.72
C GLY A 213 18.85 0.20 -8.72
N VAL A 214 19.60 1.20 -8.25
CA VAL A 214 20.44 2.03 -9.12
C VAL A 214 21.63 1.20 -9.62
N LEU A 215 22.22 0.37 -8.75
CA LEU A 215 23.32 -0.50 -9.15
C LEU A 215 22.86 -1.57 -10.16
N GLU A 216 21.70 -2.14 -9.92
CA GLU A 216 21.02 -3.09 -10.80
C GLU A 216 20.67 -2.40 -12.12
N GLY A 217 20.11 -1.19 -12.07
CA GLY A 217 19.81 -0.39 -13.26
C GLY A 217 21.03 -0.08 -14.09
N ILE A 218 22.12 0.39 -13.49
CA ILE A 218 23.38 0.62 -14.21
C ILE A 218 23.92 -0.68 -14.80
N ARG A 219 23.89 -1.79 -14.06
CA ARG A 219 24.34 -3.10 -14.56
C ARG A 219 23.56 -3.53 -15.81
N ILE A 220 22.27 -3.21 -15.85
CA ILE A 220 21.37 -3.57 -16.96
C ILE A 220 21.53 -2.60 -18.13
N CYS A 221 21.48 -1.29 -17.88
CA CYS A 221 21.70 -0.26 -18.92
C CYS A 221 23.08 -0.37 -19.57
N ARG A 222 24.13 -0.77 -18.81
CA ARG A 222 25.47 -1.03 -19.37
C ARG A 222 25.49 -2.23 -20.32
N LYS A 223 24.58 -3.19 -20.15
CA LYS A 223 24.43 -4.30 -21.10
C LYS A 223 23.59 -3.90 -22.31
N GLY A 224 22.64 -2.96 -22.15
CA GLY A 224 21.79 -2.43 -23.22
C GLY A 224 22.43 -1.29 -24.01
N PHE A 225 21.58 -0.43 -24.60
CA PHE A 225 21.98 0.74 -25.38
C PHE A 225 21.62 2.04 -24.63
N PRO A 226 22.54 2.61 -23.83
CA PRO A 226 22.24 3.71 -22.91
C PRO A 226 22.00 5.05 -23.61
N ASN A 227 22.43 5.20 -24.86
CA ASN A 227 22.14 6.35 -25.71
C ASN A 227 21.20 5.87 -26.83
N ARG A 228 20.04 6.52 -26.97
CA ARG A 228 19.07 6.31 -28.04
C ARG A 228 18.95 7.59 -28.85
#